data_AF-A0A0A0LD40-F1
#
_entry.id   AF-A0A0A0LD40-F1
#
_cell.length_a   1.000
_cell.length_b   1.000
_cell.length_c   1.000
_cell.angle_alpha   90.00
_cell.angle_beta   90.00
_cell.angle_gamma   90.00
#
_symmetry.space_group_name_H-M   'P 1'
#
loop_
_entity.id
_entity.type
_entity.pdbx_description
1 polymer ?
#
loop_
_entity_poly.entity_id
_entity_poly.type
_entity_poly.pdbx_seq_one_letter_code
_entity_poly.pdbx_strand_id
1 'polypeptide(L)'
;MSSMAFSSSSQFFSSFIPRTILLVSVVALLLSSQPHALKSPFSPLDLLPLLPRQVSWPVLNYLNNAADLLPTFVGAVTSPDNSIQWQGACFYKNTAWIEFHNKSGSEFGGGTLHIKASDAHSWTCMDLYIFATPYRITWDYYFLSREHTLEIEEWEGKEEFEYVKRAGVSIFLLQAGVLKTLQALIDVLPLFATSDWGEQSNIKFLENHMGATFEERHHPWTTTVDVDDIHSGDFLALSKIRGPWGAFETLQKWVTGSYAGHSAVFLRDSEGELWVAESGRGTGVEDDIIDILPWDKWWDYTLNNDSSNPHVAFLPLHPDLRAKFNETAAWEYVRSMVGKPYGYHNLIFSWIDTTHGNYPPPLDAHLVASVMTIWTRVRPTLAANLWNEALNIRLGTKGLDLPEILVEVEKQGSSFGELLAIPEQDDWVYADGKSASCVAFILEMYKEAGLFGPLASSIQVTEFTIKDAYSLNFYENNSSRLPKWCHGRDDVKLPYCQILGKYRMDLQGYNSIDLYKHMNEKCPSLPTEYFRPKNC
;
A
#
# COMPACT_ATOMS: atom_id res chain seq x y z
N MET A 1 -17.26 11.07 -72.52
CA MET A 1 -16.68 11.71 -73.72
C MET A 1 -15.85 12.89 -73.25
N SER A 2 -14.54 12.84 -73.55
CA SER A 2 -13.60 13.95 -73.76
C SER A 2 -13.45 15.04 -72.68
N SER A 3 -12.29 15.56 -72.32
CA SER A 3 -10.88 15.33 -72.69
C SER A 3 -10.02 16.22 -71.78
N MET A 4 -8.79 15.79 -71.55
CA MET A 4 -7.70 16.50 -70.88
C MET A 4 -7.39 17.88 -71.48
N ALA A 5 -6.84 18.79 -70.66
CA ALA A 5 -5.67 19.60 -71.04
C ALA A 5 -4.93 20.11 -69.80
N PHE A 6 -3.62 19.87 -69.80
CA PHE A 6 -2.57 20.34 -68.90
C PHE A 6 -2.41 21.87 -68.92
N SER A 7 -2.03 22.47 -67.78
CA SER A 7 -0.97 23.49 -67.79
C SER A 7 -0.14 23.42 -66.50
N SER A 8 1.16 23.45 -66.69
CA SER A 8 2.23 23.37 -65.70
C SER A 8 2.62 24.76 -65.21
N SER A 9 2.83 24.92 -63.90
CA SER A 9 3.79 25.91 -63.39
C SER A 9 4.37 25.44 -62.06
N SER A 10 5.65 25.10 -62.13
CA SER A 10 6.59 24.83 -61.03
C SER A 10 6.68 25.98 -60.05
N GLN A 11 6.59 25.71 -58.73
CA GLN A 11 7.21 26.54 -57.70
C GLN A 11 7.59 25.71 -56.47
N PHE A 12 8.89 25.78 -56.17
CA PHE A 12 9.67 25.28 -55.04
C PHE A 12 8.93 24.99 -53.73
N PHE A 13 9.08 23.76 -53.23
CA PHE A 13 8.90 23.42 -51.81
C PHE A 13 10.07 24.00 -51.00
N SER A 14 9.83 25.07 -50.23
CA SER A 14 10.71 25.42 -49.11
C SER A 14 10.15 24.79 -47.83
N SER A 15 10.79 23.73 -47.34
CA SER A 15 10.50 23.15 -46.03
C SER A 15 10.96 24.12 -44.93
N PHE A 16 10.03 24.84 -44.31
CA PHE A 16 10.27 25.52 -43.05
C PHE A 16 10.31 24.48 -41.93
N ILE A 17 11.49 23.92 -41.69
CA ILE A 17 11.78 23.33 -40.37
C ILE A 17 11.85 24.52 -39.40
N PRO A 18 11.03 24.57 -38.34
CA PRO A 18 11.06 25.68 -37.40
C PRO A 18 12.45 25.73 -36.76
N ARG A 19 13.08 26.91 -36.77
CA ARG A 19 14.45 27.17 -36.29
C ARG A 19 14.73 26.63 -34.87
N THR A 20 13.68 26.42 -34.07
CA THR A 20 13.73 25.80 -32.74
C THR A 20 14.12 24.33 -32.77
N ILE A 21 13.66 23.53 -33.74
CA ILE A 21 14.00 22.10 -33.83
C ILE A 21 15.46 21.94 -34.28
N LEU A 22 15.93 22.79 -35.20
CA LEU A 22 17.33 22.77 -35.65
C LEU A 22 18.30 23.17 -34.53
N LEU A 23 17.92 24.10 -33.65
CA LEU A 23 18.74 24.51 -32.50
C LEU A 23 18.86 23.38 -31.46
N VAL A 24 17.76 22.66 -31.19
CA VAL A 24 17.73 21.53 -30.24
C VAL A 24 18.55 20.35 -30.78
N SER A 25 18.47 20.06 -32.08
CA SER A 25 19.28 18.99 -32.70
C SER A 25 20.77 19.31 -32.73
N VAL A 26 21.16 20.56 -32.94
CA VAL A 26 22.58 20.97 -32.96
C VAL A 26 23.18 20.96 -31.56
N VAL A 27 22.41 21.33 -30.51
CA VAL A 27 22.86 21.18 -29.12
C VAL A 27 22.98 19.70 -28.73
N ALA A 28 22.03 18.86 -29.14
CA ALA A 28 22.06 17.41 -28.89
C ALA A 28 23.24 16.70 -29.59
N LEU A 29 23.61 17.13 -30.80
CA LEU A 29 24.74 16.56 -31.55
C LEU A 29 26.10 17.04 -31.03
N LEU A 30 26.24 18.30 -30.60
CA LEU A 30 27.50 18.84 -30.06
C LEU A 30 27.83 18.34 -28.64
N LEU A 31 26.86 17.78 -27.90
CA LEU A 31 27.07 17.17 -26.58
C LEU A 31 27.55 15.71 -26.63
N SER A 32 27.60 15.08 -27.81
CA SER A 32 27.90 13.65 -27.95
C SER A 32 29.38 13.30 -28.14
N SER A 33 30.30 14.28 -28.07
CA SER A 33 31.73 14.00 -28.28
C SER A 33 32.68 14.89 -27.47
N GLN A 34 32.82 14.61 -26.18
CA GLN A 34 34.00 14.98 -25.38
C GLN A 34 34.34 13.85 -24.41
N PRO A 35 35.50 13.17 -24.55
CA PRO A 35 36.02 12.30 -23.51
C PRO A 35 36.70 13.18 -22.44
N HIS A 36 36.35 12.96 -21.17
CA HIS A 36 36.62 13.77 -19.95
C HIS A 36 35.45 14.68 -19.57
N ALA A 37 34.53 14.11 -18.79
CA ALA A 37 33.36 14.78 -18.25
C ALA A 37 33.75 15.93 -17.30
N LEU A 38 33.71 17.17 -17.79
CA LEU A 38 33.45 18.31 -16.91
C LEU A 38 32.04 18.10 -16.34
N LYS A 39 31.92 18.00 -15.01
CA LYS A 39 30.62 17.87 -14.34
C LYS A 39 29.73 19.03 -14.77
N SER A 40 28.54 18.73 -15.28
CA SER A 40 27.57 19.75 -15.67
C SER A 40 27.22 20.61 -14.45
N PRO A 41 27.19 21.96 -14.57
CA PRO A 41 26.85 22.83 -13.44
C PRO A 41 25.43 22.55 -12.92
N PHE A 42 24.53 22.06 -13.78
CA PHE A 42 23.16 21.66 -13.42
C PHE A 42 22.74 20.45 -14.26
N SER A 43 21.94 19.54 -13.69
CA SER A 43 21.17 18.60 -14.51
C SER A 43 19.93 19.29 -15.07
N PRO A 44 19.52 19.07 -16.33
CA PRO A 44 18.26 19.57 -16.86
C PRO A 44 17.05 19.17 -15.98
N LEU A 45 17.13 18.01 -15.31
CA LEU A 45 16.12 17.53 -14.38
C LEU A 45 16.07 18.35 -13.08
N ASP A 46 17.21 18.86 -12.61
CA ASP A 46 17.30 19.70 -11.40
C ASP A 46 16.68 21.09 -11.62
N LEU A 47 16.64 21.56 -12.87
CA LEU A 47 16.07 22.86 -13.25
C LEU A 47 14.57 22.78 -13.58
N LEU A 48 14.02 21.58 -13.82
CA LEU A 48 12.61 21.40 -14.17
C LEU A 48 11.66 22.08 -13.16
N PRO A 49 11.82 21.94 -11.83
CA PRO A 49 10.94 22.59 -10.87
C PRO A 49 11.00 24.13 -10.89
N LEU A 50 12.08 24.70 -11.41
CA LEU A 50 12.28 26.15 -11.53
C LEU A 50 11.69 26.73 -12.84
N LEU A 51 11.28 25.88 -13.78
CA LEU A 51 10.65 26.29 -15.02
C LEU A 51 9.15 26.59 -14.80
N PRO A 52 8.53 27.46 -15.63
CA PRO A 52 7.10 27.75 -15.56
C PRO A 52 6.25 26.47 -15.54
N ARG A 53 5.25 26.44 -14.66
CA ARG A 53 4.43 25.24 -14.43
C ARG A 53 3.88 24.65 -15.74
N GLN A 54 3.47 25.45 -16.73
CA GLN A 54 2.95 24.90 -17.99
C GLN A 54 3.94 24.01 -18.77
N VAL A 55 5.25 24.18 -18.53
CA VAL A 55 6.32 23.43 -19.21
C VAL A 55 6.85 22.31 -18.30
N SER A 56 7.04 22.59 -17.01
CA SER A 56 7.62 21.64 -16.07
C SER A 56 6.64 20.59 -15.57
N TRP A 57 5.39 20.96 -15.28
CA TRP A 57 4.42 20.04 -14.68
C TRP A 57 4.11 18.80 -15.53
N PRO A 58 3.89 18.90 -16.86
CA PRO A 58 3.62 17.71 -17.68
C PRO A 58 4.79 16.72 -17.68
N VAL A 59 6.03 17.22 -17.71
CA VAL A 59 7.25 16.41 -17.70
C VAL A 59 7.51 15.84 -16.30
N LEU A 60 7.32 16.63 -15.25
CA LEU A 60 7.47 16.20 -13.86
C LEU A 60 6.41 15.15 -13.47
N ASN A 61 5.17 15.30 -13.92
CA ASN A 61 4.08 14.35 -13.68
C ASN A 61 4.24 13.02 -14.42
N TYR A 62 5.12 12.97 -15.42
CA TYR A 62 5.51 11.76 -16.15
C TYR A 62 6.74 11.09 -15.53
N LEU A 63 7.62 11.88 -14.88
CA LEU A 63 8.90 11.41 -14.35
C LEU A 63 8.92 11.11 -12.85
N ASN A 64 7.93 11.57 -12.08
CA ASN A 64 7.91 11.47 -10.62
C ASN A 64 6.73 10.66 -10.11
N ASN A 65 6.93 10.01 -8.97
CA ASN A 65 5.98 9.07 -8.40
C ASN A 65 5.80 9.24 -6.89
N ALA A 66 4.60 8.98 -6.37
CA ALA A 66 4.29 9.06 -4.94
C ALA A 66 5.09 8.05 -4.10
N ALA A 67 5.41 6.88 -4.65
CA ALA A 67 6.33 5.92 -4.03
C ALA A 67 7.77 6.45 -3.90
N ASP A 68 8.16 7.47 -4.68
CA ASP A 68 9.51 8.06 -4.60
C ASP A 68 9.74 8.83 -3.27
N LEU A 69 8.68 9.12 -2.50
CA LEU A 69 8.78 9.67 -1.14
C LEU A 69 9.39 8.71 -0.14
N LEU A 70 9.28 7.41 -0.40
CA LEU A 70 9.62 6.39 0.57
C LEU A 70 11.16 6.23 0.64
N PRO A 71 11.75 6.35 1.84
CA PRO A 71 13.19 6.14 2.03
C PRO A 71 13.59 4.71 1.63
N THR A 72 14.62 4.56 0.82
CA THR A 72 15.19 3.24 0.50
C THR A 72 16.25 2.89 1.53
N PHE A 73 16.18 1.70 2.14
CA PHE A 73 17.25 1.22 3.01
C PHE A 73 18.52 0.96 2.18
N VAL A 74 19.66 1.55 2.58
CA VAL A 74 20.94 1.39 1.88
C VAL A 74 21.95 0.56 2.66
N GLY A 75 21.69 0.31 3.94
CA GLY A 75 22.50 -0.56 4.80
C GLY A 75 22.59 -0.05 6.24
N ALA A 76 23.28 -0.81 7.08
CA ALA A 76 23.54 -0.45 8.47
C ALA A 76 25.05 -0.49 8.79
N VAL A 77 25.50 0.43 9.65
CA VAL A 77 26.92 0.55 10.01
C VAL A 77 27.16 0.22 11.48
N THR A 78 28.10 -0.69 11.74
CA THR A 78 28.39 -1.24 13.08
C THR A 78 29.79 -0.91 13.59
N SER A 79 30.74 -0.59 12.70
CA SER A 79 32.12 -0.27 13.06
C SER A 79 32.86 0.42 11.92
N PRO A 80 34.08 0.94 12.15
CA PRO A 80 34.94 1.47 11.10
C PRO A 80 35.34 0.42 10.05
N ASP A 81 35.52 -0.83 10.48
CA ASP A 81 35.93 -1.94 9.62
C ASP A 81 34.77 -2.46 8.74
N ASN A 82 33.53 -2.25 9.18
CA ASN A 82 32.31 -2.68 8.49
C ASN A 82 31.67 -1.52 7.72
N SER A 83 32.46 -0.90 6.82
CA SER A 83 31.94 0.18 5.98
C SER A 83 30.98 -0.35 4.92
N ILE A 84 29.88 0.36 4.68
CA ILE A 84 28.92 0.04 3.60
C ILE A 84 29.11 0.99 2.43
N GLN A 85 28.74 0.56 1.23
CA GLN A 85 28.80 1.38 0.01
C GLN A 85 27.49 1.30 -0.77
N TRP A 86 27.07 2.42 -1.34
CA TRP A 86 25.86 2.49 -2.17
C TRP A 86 25.97 3.59 -3.23
N GLN A 87 25.02 3.56 -4.17
CA GLN A 87 24.81 4.64 -5.14
C GLN A 87 23.62 5.49 -4.67
N GLY A 88 23.86 6.79 -4.54
CA GLY A 88 22.83 7.77 -4.20
C GLY A 88 22.19 8.42 -5.42
N ALA A 89 21.20 9.26 -5.18
CA ALA A 89 20.53 10.02 -6.23
C ALA A 89 21.45 11.14 -6.77
N CYS A 90 22.16 11.81 -5.86
CA CYS A 90 23.14 12.84 -6.16
C CYS A 90 24.54 12.26 -6.36
N PHE A 91 24.99 11.39 -5.45
CA PHE A 91 26.37 10.90 -5.40
C PHE A 91 26.45 9.43 -5.77
N TYR A 92 27.22 9.09 -6.80
CA TYR A 92 27.29 7.69 -7.27
C TYR A 92 28.25 6.80 -6.49
N LYS A 93 29.07 7.36 -5.61
CA LYS A 93 30.01 6.61 -4.78
C LYS A 93 29.92 7.09 -3.34
N ASN A 94 29.09 6.41 -2.56
CA ASN A 94 28.94 6.70 -1.14
C ASN A 94 29.56 5.60 -0.30
N THR A 95 30.11 5.98 0.84
CA THR A 95 30.60 5.04 1.86
C THR A 95 30.23 5.57 3.22
N ALA A 96 29.80 4.69 4.14
CA ALA A 96 29.55 5.05 5.52
C ALA A 96 30.18 4.08 6.50
N TRP A 97 30.58 4.60 7.65
CA TRP A 97 31.07 3.85 8.81
C TRP A 97 30.80 4.62 10.09
N ILE A 98 30.89 3.97 11.25
CA ILE A 98 30.65 4.62 12.55
C ILE A 98 31.83 4.42 13.49
N GLU A 99 32.22 5.49 14.18
CA GLU A 99 33.26 5.51 15.21
C GLU A 99 32.64 5.74 16.58
N PHE A 100 32.78 4.80 17.51
CA PHE A 100 32.32 5.00 18.89
C PHE A 100 33.30 5.85 19.67
N HIS A 101 32.80 6.73 20.52
CA HIS A 101 33.62 7.57 21.38
C HIS A 101 32.94 7.87 22.71
N ASN A 102 33.71 8.24 23.73
CA ASN A 102 33.14 8.72 24.99
C ASN A 102 33.58 10.17 25.28
N LYS A 103 33.22 11.08 24.37
CA LYS A 103 33.50 12.52 24.50
C LYS A 103 32.67 13.18 25.61
N SER A 104 31.45 12.68 25.84
CA SER A 104 30.51 13.17 26.88
C SER A 104 30.88 12.73 28.29
N GLY A 105 31.66 11.65 28.43
CA GLY A 105 32.00 11.06 29.74
C GLY A 105 30.88 10.23 30.36
N SER A 106 29.83 9.91 29.59
CA SER A 106 28.72 9.06 30.06
C SER A 106 29.11 7.58 30.11
N GLU A 107 28.26 6.75 30.70
CA GLU A 107 28.51 5.31 30.86
C GLU A 107 28.68 4.60 29.50
N PHE A 108 27.88 4.98 28.50
CA PHE A 108 27.87 4.35 27.18
C PHE A 108 28.50 5.21 26.07
N GLY A 109 28.83 6.48 26.35
CA GLY A 109 29.37 7.41 25.36
C GLY A 109 28.40 7.64 24.20
N GLY A 110 28.96 7.95 23.03
CA GLY A 110 28.27 8.26 21.79
C GLY A 110 29.01 7.70 20.57
N GLY A 111 28.76 8.28 19.39
CA GLY A 111 29.47 7.90 18.18
C GLY A 111 29.42 8.95 17.07
N THR A 112 30.42 8.94 16.21
CA THR A 112 30.48 9.77 15.01
C THR A 112 30.15 8.88 13.81
N LEU A 113 29.04 9.15 13.13
CA LEU A 113 28.70 8.52 11.86
C LEU A 113 29.38 9.30 10.73
N HIS A 114 30.23 8.64 9.97
CA HIS A 114 30.93 9.23 8.82
C HIS A 114 30.25 8.81 7.52
N ILE A 115 30.01 9.78 6.65
CA ILE A 115 29.44 9.56 5.32
C ILE A 115 30.30 10.28 4.30
N LYS A 116 31.02 9.48 3.52
CA LYS A 116 31.83 9.95 2.41
C LYS A 116 31.02 9.92 1.14
N ALA A 117 30.52 11.09 0.75
CA ALA A 117 29.79 11.29 -0.50
C ALA A 117 30.78 11.67 -1.61
N SER A 118 30.76 10.93 -2.72
CA SER A 118 31.66 11.17 -3.85
C SER A 118 30.98 10.96 -5.19
N ASP A 119 31.57 11.58 -6.20
CA ASP A 119 31.09 11.47 -7.59
C ASP A 119 29.68 12.04 -7.80
N ALA A 120 29.45 13.27 -7.31
CA ALA A 120 28.22 14.03 -7.54
C ALA A 120 27.89 14.19 -9.03
N HIS A 121 26.64 13.97 -9.42
CA HIS A 121 26.20 14.09 -10.81
C HIS A 121 26.00 15.56 -11.27
N SER A 122 25.64 16.47 -10.35
CA SER A 122 25.54 17.91 -10.59
C SER A 122 26.02 18.71 -9.38
N TRP A 123 26.22 20.03 -9.53
CA TRP A 123 26.64 20.89 -8.42
C TRP A 123 25.50 21.29 -7.48
N THR A 124 24.25 21.08 -7.91
CA THR A 124 23.05 21.45 -7.17
C THR A 124 22.25 20.26 -6.65
N CYS A 125 22.66 19.04 -7.00
CA CYS A 125 22.00 17.86 -6.48
C CYS A 125 22.24 17.71 -4.97
N MET A 126 21.33 17.01 -4.30
CA MET A 126 21.39 16.78 -2.88
C MET A 126 20.73 15.44 -2.55
N ASP A 127 21.39 14.67 -1.70
CA ASP A 127 20.81 13.48 -1.08
C ASP A 127 20.27 13.85 0.30
N LEU A 128 19.11 13.31 0.66
CA LEU A 128 18.55 13.37 2.01
C LEU A 128 18.60 11.97 2.61
N TYR A 129 19.18 11.86 3.80
CA TYR A 129 19.30 10.61 4.53
C TYR A 129 18.49 10.64 5.82
N ILE A 130 17.93 9.49 6.17
CA ILE A 130 17.39 9.20 7.49
C ILE A 130 18.31 8.17 8.14
N PHE A 131 18.69 8.44 9.38
CA PHE A 131 19.48 7.54 10.20
C PHE A 131 18.62 7.08 11.37
N ALA A 132 18.47 5.76 11.49
CA ALA A 132 17.59 5.18 12.47
C ALA A 132 18.27 4.09 13.30
N THR A 133 17.94 4.08 14.58
CA THR A 133 18.02 2.94 15.48
C THR A 133 16.60 2.71 16.03
N PRO A 134 16.34 1.60 16.73
CA PRO A 134 15.09 1.44 17.48
C PRO A 134 14.81 2.60 18.45
N TYR A 135 15.86 3.28 18.91
CA TYR A 135 15.83 4.32 19.94
C TYR A 135 16.06 5.73 19.38
N ARG A 136 16.39 5.91 18.10
CA ARG A 136 16.52 7.26 17.54
C ARG A 136 16.26 7.33 16.07
N ILE A 137 15.74 8.47 15.67
CA ILE A 137 15.63 8.85 14.27
C ILE A 137 16.17 10.25 14.14
N THR A 138 17.07 10.42 13.20
CA THR A 138 17.62 11.71 12.80
C THR A 138 17.76 11.72 11.28
N TRP A 139 17.98 12.89 10.71
CA TRP A 139 18.16 13.07 9.28
C TRP A 139 19.33 13.99 9.02
N ASP A 140 19.86 13.93 7.82
CA ASP A 140 20.81 14.93 7.34
C ASP A 140 20.76 15.00 5.82
N TYR A 141 21.32 16.07 5.25
CA TYR A 141 21.38 16.28 3.81
C TYR A 141 22.78 16.60 3.34
N TYR A 142 23.14 16.06 2.18
CA TYR A 142 24.48 16.24 1.60
C TYR A 142 24.38 16.86 0.22
N PHE A 143 25.08 18.00 0.04
CA PHE A 143 25.18 18.74 -1.22
C PHE A 143 26.62 18.83 -1.75
N LEU A 144 27.61 18.44 -0.94
CA LEU A 144 29.04 18.47 -1.32
C LEU A 144 29.62 17.07 -1.40
N SER A 145 30.46 16.87 -2.42
CA SER A 145 31.29 15.68 -2.59
C SER A 145 32.46 15.72 -1.60
N ARG A 146 32.20 15.37 -0.34
CA ARG A 146 33.18 15.32 0.74
C ARG A 146 32.78 14.28 1.77
N GLU A 147 33.62 14.12 2.78
CA GLU A 147 33.23 13.47 4.02
C GLU A 147 32.38 14.40 4.87
N HIS A 148 31.26 13.87 5.35
CA HIS A 148 30.35 14.48 6.30
C HIS A 148 30.30 13.63 7.56
N THR A 149 29.96 14.26 8.67
CA THR A 149 29.91 13.59 9.97
C THR A 149 28.62 13.97 10.67
N LEU A 150 27.92 12.98 11.20
CA LEU A 150 26.79 13.15 12.09
C LEU A 150 27.21 12.69 13.48
N GLU A 151 27.20 13.63 14.43
CA GLU A 151 27.61 13.36 15.80
C GLU A 151 26.42 12.88 16.64
N ILE A 152 26.61 11.76 17.32
CA ILE A 152 25.74 11.28 18.39
C ILE A 152 26.50 11.50 19.69
N GLU A 153 26.11 12.51 20.46
CA GLU A 153 26.81 12.88 21.70
C GLU A 153 26.73 11.76 22.75
N GLU A 154 25.53 11.19 22.90
CA GLU A 154 25.23 10.14 23.87
C GLU A 154 24.17 9.15 23.34
N TRP A 155 24.39 7.85 23.60
CA TRP A 155 23.39 6.80 23.39
C TRP A 155 22.30 6.86 24.46
N GLU A 156 21.04 6.56 24.11
CA GLU A 156 19.89 6.71 25.03
C GLU A 156 20.02 5.80 26.26
N GLY A 157 20.68 4.66 26.09
CA GLY A 157 20.97 3.73 27.17
C GLY A 157 21.85 2.58 26.71
N LYS A 158 21.99 1.58 27.60
CA LYS A 158 22.77 0.37 27.34
C LYS A 158 22.22 -0.40 26.15
N GLU A 159 20.91 -0.43 26.02
CA GLU A 159 20.17 -1.21 25.04
C GLU A 159 20.45 -0.69 23.63
N GLU A 160 20.40 0.63 23.43
CA GLU A 160 20.77 1.24 22.16
C GLU A 160 22.25 1.01 21.83
N PHE A 161 23.14 1.23 22.79
CA PHE A 161 24.58 1.03 22.59
C PHE A 161 24.92 -0.40 22.15
N GLU A 162 24.34 -1.40 22.81
CA GLU A 162 24.53 -2.81 22.44
C GLU A 162 23.78 -3.20 21.16
N TYR A 163 22.69 -2.52 20.81
CA TYR A 163 22.04 -2.67 19.50
C TYR A 163 22.96 -2.17 18.38
N VAL A 164 23.46 -0.93 18.47
CA VAL A 164 24.29 -0.34 17.41
C VAL A 164 25.58 -1.11 17.18
N LYS A 165 26.17 -1.68 18.24
CA LYS A 165 27.35 -2.56 18.08
C LYS A 165 27.07 -3.85 17.33
N ARG A 166 25.83 -4.35 17.36
CA ARG A 166 25.43 -5.63 16.76
C ARG A 166 24.78 -5.45 15.39
N ALA A 167 23.75 -4.62 15.32
CA ALA A 167 22.91 -4.40 14.14
C ALA A 167 23.24 -3.11 13.38
N GLY A 168 23.80 -2.12 14.08
CA GLY A 168 24.28 -0.88 13.47
C GLY A 168 23.24 0.24 13.42
N VAL A 169 23.67 1.41 12.96
CA VAL A 169 22.77 2.51 12.61
C VAL A 169 22.27 2.27 11.20
N SER A 170 20.95 2.11 11.04
CA SER A 170 20.31 1.95 9.74
C SER A 170 20.32 3.27 8.97
N ILE A 171 20.71 3.20 7.70
CA ILE A 171 20.78 4.35 6.80
C ILE A 171 19.74 4.17 5.71
N PHE A 172 18.90 5.18 5.53
CA PHE A 172 17.91 5.26 4.47
C PHE A 172 18.17 6.49 3.61
N LEU A 173 18.04 6.31 2.30
CA LEU A 173 18.19 7.38 1.31
C LEU A 173 16.82 7.70 0.72
N LEU A 174 16.44 8.97 0.72
CA LEU A 174 15.35 9.42 -0.14
C LEU A 174 15.89 9.60 -1.57
N GLN A 175 15.69 8.57 -2.40
CA GLN A 175 16.11 8.51 -3.80
C GLN A 175 15.56 9.69 -4.64
N ALA A 176 14.46 10.30 -4.19
CA ALA A 176 13.89 11.50 -4.76
C ALA A 176 14.80 12.75 -4.62
N GLY A 177 15.61 12.85 -3.55
CA GLY A 177 16.24 14.12 -3.15
C GLY A 177 15.19 15.19 -2.75
N VAL A 178 15.60 16.34 -2.21
CA VAL A 178 14.65 17.30 -1.60
C VAL A 178 13.64 17.90 -2.60
N LEU A 179 14.06 18.19 -3.83
CA LEU A 179 13.15 18.77 -4.85
C LEU A 179 12.05 17.81 -5.27
N LYS A 180 12.39 16.53 -5.53
CA LYS A 180 11.35 15.53 -5.81
C LYS A 180 10.61 15.09 -4.55
N THR A 181 11.21 15.16 -3.36
CA THR A 181 10.50 14.90 -2.09
C THR A 181 9.42 15.95 -1.83
N LEU A 182 9.72 17.25 -2.02
CA LEU A 182 8.72 18.31 -1.90
C LEU A 182 7.62 18.18 -2.97
N GLN A 183 7.98 17.70 -4.17
CA GLN A 183 7.03 17.47 -5.27
C GLN A 183 6.20 16.20 -5.08
N ALA A 184 6.76 15.12 -4.54
CA ALA A 184 6.02 13.90 -4.30
C ALA A 184 5.10 14.04 -3.07
N LEU A 185 5.37 14.97 -2.15
CA LEU A 185 4.38 15.45 -1.17
C LEU A 185 3.18 16.11 -1.86
N ILE A 186 3.38 16.79 -2.99
CA ILE A 186 2.30 17.32 -3.84
C ILE A 186 1.55 16.18 -4.57
N ASP A 187 2.10 14.97 -4.66
CA ASP A 187 1.45 13.80 -5.27
C ASP A 187 0.74 12.88 -4.26
N VAL A 188 1.17 12.85 -2.98
CA VAL A 188 0.53 12.07 -1.90
C VAL A 188 -0.56 12.82 -1.14
N LEU A 189 -0.34 14.09 -0.77
CA LEU A 189 -1.37 14.91 -0.12
C LEU A 189 -2.72 14.97 -0.87
N PRO A 190 -2.76 15.00 -2.22
CA PRO A 190 -4.01 14.98 -2.97
C PRO A 190 -4.80 13.70 -2.78
N LEU A 191 -4.15 12.55 -2.53
CA LEU A 191 -4.84 11.26 -2.39
C LEU A 191 -5.94 11.34 -1.32
N PHE A 192 -5.68 12.09 -0.25
CA PHE A 192 -6.59 12.26 0.88
C PHE A 192 -7.67 13.33 0.66
N ALA A 193 -7.64 14.06 -0.46
CA ALA A 193 -8.61 15.09 -0.76
C ALA A 193 -9.96 14.50 -1.18
N THR A 194 -11.06 15.12 -0.73
CA THR A 194 -12.44 14.75 -1.10
C THR A 194 -12.89 15.34 -2.44
N SER A 195 -11.97 15.96 -3.18
CA SER A 195 -12.25 16.64 -4.46
C SER A 195 -12.06 15.70 -5.66
N ASP A 196 -12.52 16.12 -6.84
CA ASP A 196 -12.26 15.41 -8.09
C ASP A 196 -10.76 15.27 -8.39
N TRP A 197 -9.94 16.21 -7.91
CA TRP A 197 -8.50 16.12 -7.99
C TRP A 197 -7.94 14.98 -7.14
N GLY A 198 -8.49 14.76 -5.94
CA GLY A 198 -8.11 13.62 -5.11
C GLY A 198 -8.50 12.29 -5.76
N GLU A 199 -9.71 12.20 -6.32
CA GLU A 199 -10.14 11.04 -7.11
C GLU A 199 -9.18 10.72 -8.26
N GLN A 200 -8.86 11.71 -9.10
CA GLN A 200 -7.93 11.54 -10.22
C GLN A 200 -6.52 11.15 -9.76
N SER A 201 -6.10 11.66 -8.60
CA SER A 201 -4.79 11.32 -8.03
C SER A 201 -4.74 9.87 -7.56
N ASN A 202 -5.81 9.36 -6.91
CA ASN A 202 -5.91 7.95 -6.52
C ASN A 202 -5.92 7.03 -7.75
N ILE A 203 -6.70 7.35 -8.78
CA ILE A 203 -6.75 6.56 -10.02
C ILE A 203 -5.37 6.52 -10.69
N LYS A 204 -4.74 7.68 -10.88
CA LYS A 204 -3.42 7.76 -11.50
C LYS A 204 -2.36 7.00 -10.69
N PHE A 205 -2.44 7.04 -9.36
CA PHE A 205 -1.57 6.26 -8.50
C PHE A 205 -1.72 4.76 -8.79
N LEU A 206 -2.95 4.25 -8.80
CA LEU A 206 -3.22 2.82 -9.02
C LEU A 206 -2.89 2.38 -10.45
N GLU A 207 -3.16 3.20 -11.46
CA GLU A 207 -2.74 2.98 -12.85
C GLU A 207 -1.21 2.82 -12.95
N ASN A 208 -0.47 3.75 -12.35
CA ASN A 208 0.99 3.77 -12.42
C ASN A 208 1.66 2.61 -11.67
N HIS A 209 1.11 2.18 -10.53
CA HIS A 209 1.76 1.20 -9.66
C HIS A 209 1.22 -0.21 -9.79
N MET A 210 -0.05 -0.36 -10.18
CA MET A 210 -0.70 -1.66 -10.30
C MET A 210 -0.92 -2.07 -11.75
N GLY A 211 -0.83 -1.13 -12.70
CA GLY A 211 -1.34 -1.36 -14.06
C GLY A 211 -2.86 -1.49 -14.10
N ALA A 212 -3.56 -0.96 -13.08
CA ALA A 212 -5.01 -1.04 -12.96
C ALA A 212 -5.73 -0.16 -13.97
N THR A 213 -6.87 -0.63 -14.49
CA THR A 213 -7.70 0.14 -15.42
C THR A 213 -9.01 0.57 -14.75
N PHE A 214 -9.14 1.85 -14.41
CA PHE A 214 -10.36 2.43 -13.87
C PHE A 214 -11.24 2.96 -15.00
N GLU A 215 -11.85 2.05 -15.76
CA GLU A 215 -12.75 2.42 -16.86
C GLU A 215 -14.07 2.99 -16.31
N GLU A 216 -14.47 4.17 -16.80
CA GLU A 216 -15.75 4.75 -16.43
C GLU A 216 -16.92 3.95 -17.04
N ARG A 217 -17.94 3.67 -16.22
CA ARG A 217 -19.18 3.02 -16.62
C ARG A 217 -20.15 4.03 -17.21
N HIS A 218 -20.99 3.57 -18.12
CA HIS A 218 -22.09 4.38 -18.65
C HIS A 218 -23.15 4.66 -17.55
N HIS A 219 -23.66 5.89 -17.51
CA HIS A 219 -24.76 6.23 -16.61
C HIS A 219 -26.05 5.45 -16.93
N PRO A 220 -26.87 5.10 -15.91
CA PRO A 220 -26.69 5.39 -14.49
C PRO A 220 -25.64 4.49 -13.82
N TRP A 221 -24.93 5.02 -12.81
CA TRP A 221 -23.93 4.28 -12.03
C TRP A 221 -24.53 3.43 -10.90
N THR A 222 -25.87 3.36 -10.85
CA THR A 222 -26.63 2.63 -9.85
C THR A 222 -27.51 1.61 -10.54
N THR A 223 -27.61 0.43 -9.91
CA THR A 223 -28.52 -0.63 -10.34
C THR A 223 -29.70 -0.68 -9.39
N THR A 224 -30.93 -0.80 -9.92
CA THR A 224 -32.11 -1.08 -9.10
C THR A 224 -32.07 -2.53 -8.65
N VAL A 225 -31.72 -2.74 -7.39
CA VAL A 225 -31.59 -4.06 -6.76
C VAL A 225 -32.97 -4.54 -6.31
N ASP A 226 -33.32 -5.77 -6.66
CA ASP A 226 -34.43 -6.49 -6.04
C ASP A 226 -33.90 -7.23 -4.81
N VAL A 227 -34.35 -6.82 -3.62
CA VAL A 227 -33.84 -7.36 -2.36
C VAL A 227 -34.18 -8.83 -2.22
N ASP A 228 -35.26 -9.34 -2.80
CA ASP A 228 -35.69 -10.74 -2.69
C ASP A 228 -34.70 -11.72 -3.31
N ASP A 229 -33.87 -11.26 -4.26
CA ASP A 229 -32.82 -12.06 -4.89
C ASP A 229 -31.55 -12.19 -4.00
N ILE A 230 -31.45 -11.43 -2.91
CA ILE A 230 -30.29 -11.42 -2.00
C ILE A 230 -30.48 -12.43 -0.87
N HIS A 231 -29.43 -13.17 -0.54
CA HIS A 231 -29.45 -14.23 0.46
C HIS A 231 -28.38 -14.03 1.53
N SER A 232 -28.61 -14.64 2.70
CA SER A 232 -27.61 -14.70 3.77
C SER A 232 -26.30 -15.31 3.28
N GLY A 233 -25.20 -14.66 3.65
CA GLY A 233 -23.85 -15.03 3.24
C GLY A 233 -23.42 -14.45 1.90
N ASP A 234 -24.27 -13.81 1.11
CA ASP A 234 -23.83 -13.16 -0.13
C ASP A 234 -22.86 -11.99 0.19
N PHE A 235 -21.77 -11.89 -0.56
CA PHE A 235 -20.63 -11.01 -0.25
C PHE A 235 -20.71 -9.69 -1.01
N LEU A 236 -20.27 -8.61 -0.36
CA LEU A 236 -20.07 -7.30 -0.96
C LEU A 236 -18.58 -6.96 -0.97
N ALA A 237 -18.04 -6.71 -2.15
CA ALA A 237 -16.72 -6.10 -2.33
C ALA A 237 -16.91 -4.60 -2.57
N LEU A 238 -16.26 -3.77 -1.78
CA LEU A 238 -16.36 -2.32 -1.82
C LEU A 238 -15.04 -1.67 -2.21
N SER A 239 -15.12 -0.57 -2.95
CA SER A 239 -13.97 0.21 -3.35
C SER A 239 -14.27 1.71 -3.28
N LYS A 240 -13.54 2.41 -2.43
CA LYS A 240 -13.52 3.86 -2.27
C LYS A 240 -12.29 4.43 -2.95
N ILE A 241 -12.43 5.59 -3.58
CA ILE A 241 -11.37 6.20 -4.40
C ILE A 241 -11.18 7.69 -4.15
N ARG A 242 -11.88 8.24 -3.15
CA ARG A 242 -11.88 9.67 -2.83
C ARG A 242 -11.83 9.89 -1.32
N GLY A 243 -11.20 10.99 -0.90
CA GLY A 243 -11.08 11.36 0.51
C GLY A 243 -10.14 10.46 1.31
N PRO A 244 -10.11 10.61 2.64
CA PRO A 244 -9.18 9.88 3.50
C PRO A 244 -9.28 8.35 3.35
N TRP A 245 -10.50 7.82 3.35
CA TRP A 245 -10.74 6.38 3.18
C TRP A 245 -10.34 5.90 1.77
N GLY A 246 -10.60 6.69 0.72
CA GLY A 246 -10.13 6.37 -0.62
C GLY A 246 -8.60 6.32 -0.74
N ALA A 247 -7.90 7.20 -0.02
CA ALA A 247 -6.43 7.18 0.04
C ALA A 247 -5.90 5.93 0.74
N PHE A 248 -6.45 5.59 1.91
CA PHE A 248 -6.07 4.39 2.64
C PHE A 248 -6.30 3.12 1.81
N GLU A 249 -7.48 3.01 1.19
CA GLU A 249 -7.77 1.91 0.30
C GLU A 249 -6.86 1.90 -0.92
N THR A 250 -6.46 3.05 -1.46
CA THR A 250 -5.52 3.12 -2.59
C THR A 250 -4.16 2.53 -2.23
N LEU A 251 -3.63 2.84 -1.04
CA LEU A 251 -2.39 2.24 -0.55
C LEU A 251 -2.56 0.73 -0.26
N GLN A 252 -3.70 0.33 0.31
CA GLN A 252 -4.02 -1.08 0.54
C GLN A 252 -4.10 -1.87 -0.77
N LYS A 253 -4.79 -1.35 -1.79
CA LYS A 253 -4.91 -1.93 -3.13
C LYS A 253 -3.52 -2.14 -3.73
N TRP A 254 -2.62 -1.18 -3.57
CA TRP A 254 -1.26 -1.27 -4.07
C TRP A 254 -0.46 -2.43 -3.45
N VAL A 255 -0.50 -2.60 -2.13
CA VAL A 255 0.28 -3.65 -1.45
C VAL A 255 -0.36 -5.05 -1.54
N THR A 256 -1.68 -5.12 -1.69
CA THR A 256 -2.42 -6.40 -1.74
C THR A 256 -2.74 -6.87 -3.17
N GLY A 257 -2.70 -5.98 -4.15
CA GLY A 257 -3.21 -6.24 -5.50
C GLY A 257 -4.72 -6.34 -5.58
N SER A 258 -5.45 -6.04 -4.50
CA SER A 258 -6.90 -5.98 -4.50
C SER A 258 -7.38 -4.74 -5.26
N TYR A 259 -8.54 -4.82 -5.93
CA TYR A 259 -9.22 -3.65 -6.51
C TYR A 259 -10.37 -3.16 -5.62
N ALA A 260 -10.67 -3.93 -4.56
CA ALA A 260 -11.56 -3.58 -3.47
C ALA A 260 -10.73 -3.27 -2.21
N GLY A 261 -11.16 -2.29 -1.41
CA GLY A 261 -10.50 -1.92 -0.15
C GLY A 261 -11.38 -2.12 1.08
N HIS A 262 -12.64 -2.51 0.90
CA HIS A 262 -13.51 -2.89 2.01
C HIS A 262 -14.45 -4.04 1.64
N SER A 263 -15.07 -4.68 2.63
CA SER A 263 -16.02 -5.76 2.42
C SER A 263 -17.14 -5.76 3.44
N ALA A 264 -18.31 -6.21 3.02
CA ALA A 264 -19.49 -6.41 3.86
C ALA A 264 -20.20 -7.71 3.46
N VAL A 265 -21.15 -8.17 4.28
CA VAL A 265 -21.92 -9.38 4.00
C VAL A 265 -23.41 -9.19 4.29
N PHE A 266 -24.24 -9.83 3.48
CA PHE A 266 -25.68 -9.85 3.66
C PHE A 266 -26.12 -10.94 4.65
N LEU A 267 -27.12 -10.63 5.46
CA LEU A 267 -27.80 -11.56 6.36
C LEU A 267 -29.30 -11.28 6.34
N ARG A 268 -30.12 -12.33 6.35
CA ARG A 268 -31.55 -12.26 6.59
C ARG A 268 -31.87 -12.73 7.98
N ASP A 269 -32.72 -11.99 8.69
CA ASP A 269 -33.19 -12.46 9.99
C ASP A 269 -34.35 -13.46 9.84
N SER A 270 -34.87 -13.92 10.98
CA SER A 270 -36.00 -14.86 11.02
C SER A 270 -37.32 -14.29 10.50
N GLU A 271 -37.44 -12.97 10.38
CA GLU A 271 -38.60 -12.28 9.80
C GLU A 271 -38.45 -12.07 8.29
N GLY A 272 -37.27 -12.34 7.75
CA GLY A 272 -36.93 -12.20 6.33
C GLY A 272 -36.34 -10.84 5.98
N GLU A 273 -36.14 -9.95 6.96
CA GLU A 273 -35.59 -8.61 6.73
C GLU A 273 -34.09 -8.70 6.39
N LEU A 274 -33.63 -7.82 5.48
CA LEU A 274 -32.26 -7.84 4.98
C LEU A 274 -31.37 -6.88 5.77
N TRP A 275 -30.24 -7.41 6.23
CA TRP A 275 -29.21 -6.72 7.00
C TRP A 275 -27.87 -6.78 6.29
N VAL A 276 -27.04 -5.76 6.50
CA VAL A 276 -25.65 -5.68 6.05
C VAL A 276 -24.77 -5.60 7.29
N ALA A 277 -23.88 -6.58 7.45
CA ALA A 277 -22.89 -6.61 8.51
C ALA A 277 -21.51 -6.31 7.94
N GLU A 278 -20.76 -5.43 8.60
CA GLU A 278 -19.40 -5.05 8.20
C GLU A 278 -18.54 -4.74 9.42
N SER A 279 -17.24 -4.95 9.29
CA SER A 279 -16.25 -4.49 10.26
C SER A 279 -15.55 -3.27 9.69
N GLY A 280 -15.45 -2.18 10.46
CA GLY A 280 -14.71 -0.97 10.06
C GLY A 280 -15.61 0.23 9.83
N ARG A 281 -16.71 0.29 10.59
CA ARG A 281 -17.70 1.37 10.51
C ARG A 281 -17.48 2.33 11.67
N GLY A 282 -17.05 3.56 11.36
CA GLY A 282 -16.77 4.61 12.34
C GLY A 282 -16.25 5.89 11.69
N THR A 283 -15.79 6.84 12.51
CA THR A 283 -15.25 8.13 12.07
C THR A 283 -13.72 8.18 12.00
N GLY A 284 -13.06 7.07 12.34
CA GLY A 284 -11.61 6.94 12.34
C GLY A 284 -11.13 5.74 13.14
N VAL A 285 -9.81 5.52 13.14
CA VAL A 285 -9.13 4.33 13.70
C VAL A 285 -9.54 3.99 15.14
N GLU A 286 -9.85 4.99 15.96
CA GLU A 286 -10.24 4.78 17.38
C GLU A 286 -11.74 4.47 17.56
N ASP A 287 -12.57 4.76 16.56
CA ASP A 287 -14.04 4.65 16.62
C ASP A 287 -14.60 3.51 15.76
N ASP A 288 -13.77 2.87 14.92
CA ASP A 288 -14.23 1.86 14.00
C ASP A 288 -14.57 0.56 14.71
N ILE A 289 -15.81 0.12 14.51
CA ILE A 289 -16.36 -1.09 15.12
C ILE A 289 -16.95 -2.03 14.08
N ILE A 290 -17.27 -3.23 14.54
CA ILE A 290 -18.15 -4.18 13.86
C ILE A 290 -19.59 -3.78 14.11
N ASP A 291 -20.36 -3.58 13.05
CA ASP A 291 -21.74 -3.12 13.12
C ASP A 291 -22.63 -3.85 12.10
N ILE A 292 -23.94 -3.79 12.34
CA ILE A 292 -24.95 -4.36 11.46
C ILE A 292 -26.11 -3.38 11.27
N LEU A 293 -26.45 -3.12 10.03
CA LEU A 293 -27.52 -2.19 9.65
C LEU A 293 -28.59 -2.85 8.79
N PRO A 294 -29.85 -2.42 8.92
CA PRO A 294 -30.86 -2.73 7.90
C PRO A 294 -30.39 -2.23 6.53
N TRP A 295 -30.65 -3.01 5.48
CA TRP A 295 -30.27 -2.71 4.10
C TRP A 295 -30.60 -1.26 3.70
N ASP A 296 -31.82 -0.80 3.95
CA ASP A 296 -32.25 0.54 3.55
C ASP A 296 -31.39 1.64 4.17
N LYS A 297 -30.97 1.48 5.43
CA LYS A 297 -30.10 2.45 6.11
C LYS A 297 -28.68 2.41 5.57
N TRP A 298 -28.15 1.21 5.35
CA TRP A 298 -26.81 1.02 4.80
C TRP A 298 -26.72 1.55 3.35
N TRP A 299 -27.75 1.27 2.55
CA TRP A 299 -27.85 1.68 1.16
C TRP A 299 -28.06 3.20 1.02
N ASP A 300 -28.94 3.80 1.83
CA ASP A 300 -29.12 5.26 1.87
C ASP A 300 -27.82 5.97 2.23
N TYR A 301 -27.11 5.49 3.25
CA TYR A 301 -25.81 6.04 3.61
C TYR A 301 -24.80 5.93 2.46
N THR A 302 -24.67 4.75 1.87
CA THR A 302 -23.72 4.49 0.78
C THR A 302 -24.02 5.34 -0.46
N LEU A 303 -25.29 5.59 -0.77
CA LEU A 303 -25.69 6.40 -1.91
C LEU A 303 -25.56 7.91 -1.67
N ASN A 304 -25.96 8.38 -0.49
CA ASN A 304 -26.24 9.80 -0.26
C ASN A 304 -25.27 10.48 0.71
N ASN A 305 -24.60 9.71 1.57
CA ASN A 305 -23.81 10.26 2.69
C ASN A 305 -22.33 9.86 2.64
N ASP A 306 -21.98 8.79 1.92
CA ASP A 306 -20.58 8.41 1.74
C ASP A 306 -19.87 9.31 0.72
N SER A 307 -19.09 10.26 1.23
CA SER A 307 -18.31 11.21 0.42
C SER A 307 -17.08 10.61 -0.28
N SER A 308 -16.80 9.32 -0.09
CA SER A 308 -15.58 8.66 -0.58
C SER A 308 -15.70 8.07 -2.00
N ASN A 309 -16.81 8.35 -2.69
CA ASN A 309 -17.17 7.80 -4.00
C ASN A 309 -17.12 6.25 -4.00
N PRO A 310 -18.08 5.61 -3.30
CA PRO A 310 -18.08 4.17 -3.15
C PRO A 310 -18.48 3.45 -4.45
N HIS A 311 -17.83 2.31 -4.67
CA HIS A 311 -18.15 1.33 -5.70
C HIS A 311 -18.47 0.02 -4.99
N VAL A 312 -19.51 -0.68 -5.44
CA VAL A 312 -19.99 -1.89 -4.77
C VAL A 312 -20.24 -2.98 -5.80
N ALA A 313 -19.55 -4.10 -5.60
CA ALA A 313 -19.79 -5.35 -6.30
C ALA A 313 -20.47 -6.35 -5.36
N PHE A 314 -21.54 -6.95 -5.84
CA PHE A 314 -22.31 -8.02 -5.21
C PHE A 314 -21.90 -9.36 -5.80
N LEU A 315 -21.50 -10.27 -4.91
CA LEU A 315 -20.96 -11.59 -5.20
C LEU A 315 -21.87 -12.64 -4.53
N PRO A 316 -22.88 -13.18 -5.24
CA PRO A 316 -23.76 -14.18 -4.67
C PRO A 316 -22.99 -15.49 -4.39
N LEU A 317 -23.30 -16.15 -3.28
CA LEU A 317 -22.76 -17.48 -2.98
C LEU A 317 -23.22 -18.50 -4.02
N HIS A 318 -22.34 -19.44 -4.36
CA HIS A 318 -22.71 -20.57 -5.20
C HIS A 318 -23.84 -21.38 -4.55
N PRO A 319 -24.85 -21.85 -5.29
CA PRO A 319 -25.98 -22.60 -4.73
C PRO A 319 -25.59 -23.79 -3.84
N ASP A 320 -24.52 -24.51 -4.20
CA ASP A 320 -24.03 -25.67 -3.43
C ASP A 320 -23.43 -25.29 -2.08
N LEU A 321 -22.85 -24.10 -1.96
CA LEU A 321 -22.35 -23.57 -0.69
C LEU A 321 -23.46 -22.93 0.12
N ARG A 322 -24.37 -22.21 -0.54
CA ARG A 322 -25.58 -21.67 0.10
C ARG A 322 -26.40 -22.78 0.76
N ALA A 323 -26.53 -23.94 0.13
CA ALA A 323 -27.21 -25.09 0.72
C ALA A 323 -26.53 -25.66 1.99
N LYS A 324 -25.25 -25.37 2.21
CA LYS A 324 -24.48 -25.78 3.39
C LYS A 324 -24.37 -24.69 4.45
N PHE A 325 -24.71 -23.45 4.11
CA PHE A 325 -24.57 -22.29 4.99
C PHE A 325 -25.48 -22.41 6.20
N ASN A 326 -24.90 -22.55 7.39
CA ASN A 326 -25.63 -22.57 8.64
C ASN A 326 -25.94 -21.13 9.08
N GLU A 327 -27.12 -20.65 8.71
CA GLU A 327 -27.57 -19.29 8.99
C GLU A 327 -27.68 -18.97 10.49
N THR A 328 -28.10 -19.94 11.32
CA THR A 328 -28.16 -19.76 12.77
C THR A 328 -26.77 -19.50 13.35
N ALA A 329 -25.78 -20.31 12.97
CA ALA A 329 -24.40 -20.15 13.44
C ALA A 329 -23.77 -18.84 12.94
N ALA A 330 -24.05 -18.46 11.69
CA ALA A 330 -23.62 -17.17 11.15
C ALA A 330 -24.15 -16.00 11.99
N TRP A 331 -25.44 -16.01 12.34
CA TRP A 331 -26.04 -14.99 13.20
C TRP A 331 -25.49 -14.99 14.62
N GLU A 332 -25.23 -16.15 15.21
CA GLU A 332 -24.60 -16.26 16.53
C GLU A 332 -23.21 -15.62 16.53
N TYR A 333 -22.39 -15.92 15.52
CA TYR A 333 -21.08 -15.30 15.35
C TYR A 333 -21.19 -13.79 15.19
N VAL A 334 -22.01 -13.32 14.23
CA VAL A 334 -22.18 -11.88 13.95
C VAL A 334 -22.61 -11.12 15.20
N ARG A 335 -23.63 -11.61 15.92
CA ARG A 335 -24.09 -10.99 17.17
C ARG A 335 -23.03 -10.96 18.27
N SER A 336 -22.14 -11.95 18.31
CA SER A 336 -21.03 -11.99 19.27
C SER A 336 -19.96 -10.92 18.98
N MET A 337 -19.84 -10.51 17.73
CA MET A 337 -18.85 -9.56 17.24
C MET A 337 -19.36 -8.12 17.12
N VAL A 338 -20.69 -7.89 17.02
CA VAL A 338 -21.25 -6.53 17.00
C VAL A 338 -20.79 -5.71 18.21
N GLY A 339 -20.31 -4.49 17.95
CA GLY A 339 -19.76 -3.57 18.95
C GLY A 339 -18.31 -3.85 19.35
N LYS A 340 -17.66 -4.86 18.76
CA LYS A 340 -16.23 -5.11 18.94
C LYS A 340 -15.38 -4.19 18.05
N PRO A 341 -14.10 -3.94 18.42
CA PRO A 341 -13.21 -3.09 17.65
C PRO A 341 -12.92 -3.64 16.25
N TYR A 342 -12.58 -2.75 15.32
CA TYR A 342 -11.99 -3.13 14.05
C TYR A 342 -10.62 -3.78 14.25
N GLY A 343 -10.36 -4.83 13.47
CA GLY A 343 -9.05 -5.50 13.45
C GLY A 343 -8.00 -4.65 12.75
N TYR A 344 -7.42 -3.67 13.44
CA TYR A 344 -6.22 -2.99 12.95
C TYR A 344 -4.96 -3.82 13.18
N HIS A 345 -4.95 -4.57 14.29
CA HIS A 345 -3.86 -5.46 14.67
C HIS A 345 -3.58 -6.55 13.63
N ASN A 346 -4.63 -7.15 13.04
CA ASN A 346 -4.46 -8.17 12.01
C ASN A 346 -4.26 -7.55 10.62
N LEU A 347 -4.99 -6.48 10.27
CA LEU A 347 -4.95 -5.86 8.93
C LEU A 347 -3.53 -5.44 8.51
N ILE A 348 -2.72 -4.93 9.44
CA ILE A 348 -1.37 -4.45 9.13
C ILE A 348 -0.44 -5.59 8.67
N PHE A 349 -0.63 -6.81 9.18
CA PHE A 349 0.23 -7.95 8.86
C PHE A 349 -0.34 -8.86 7.78
N SER A 350 -1.66 -8.82 7.52
CA SER A 350 -2.34 -9.72 6.58
C SER A 350 -1.96 -9.56 5.10
N TRP A 351 -0.97 -8.73 4.77
CA TRP A 351 -0.41 -8.61 3.42
C TRP A 351 1.09 -8.93 3.41
N ILE A 352 1.69 -9.26 4.55
CA ILE A 352 3.13 -9.49 4.74
C ILE A 352 3.37 -10.98 5.00
N ASP A 353 3.11 -11.82 4.01
CA ASP A 353 3.27 -13.27 4.17
C ASP A 353 4.72 -13.74 3.99
N THR A 354 5.58 -12.89 3.43
CA THR A 354 6.97 -13.20 3.11
C THR A 354 7.90 -12.05 3.48
N THR A 355 9.16 -12.38 3.72
CA THR A 355 10.17 -11.40 4.16
C THR A 355 10.56 -10.37 3.09
N HIS A 356 10.22 -10.59 1.82
CA HIS A 356 10.62 -9.73 0.70
C HIS A 356 9.58 -9.63 -0.42
N GLY A 357 8.78 -10.67 -0.65
CA GLY A 357 7.87 -10.79 -1.80
C GLY A 357 6.53 -10.07 -1.64
N ASN A 358 6.36 -9.25 -0.61
CA ASN A 358 5.13 -8.50 -0.36
C ASN A 358 5.31 -6.99 -0.41
N TYR A 359 6.54 -6.48 -0.47
CA TYR A 359 6.84 -5.06 -0.38
C TYR A 359 7.06 -4.44 -1.77
N PRO A 360 6.08 -3.70 -2.34
CA PRO A 360 6.32 -2.96 -3.57
C PRO A 360 7.50 -2.00 -3.42
N PRO A 361 8.49 -2.02 -4.34
CA PRO A 361 9.61 -1.09 -4.24
C PRO A 361 9.14 0.38 -4.14
N PRO A 362 9.78 1.21 -3.28
CA PRO A 362 10.98 0.94 -2.50
C PRO A 362 10.70 0.43 -1.06
N LEU A 363 9.50 -0.08 -0.77
CA LEU A 363 9.17 -0.62 0.55
C LEU A 363 10.05 -1.84 0.87
N ASP A 364 10.43 -1.96 2.14
CA ASP A 364 11.00 -3.15 2.75
C ASP A 364 10.68 -3.18 4.26
N ALA A 365 11.05 -4.27 4.92
CA ALA A 365 10.83 -4.43 6.36
C ALA A 365 11.56 -3.38 7.23
N HIS A 366 12.70 -2.86 6.77
CA HIS A 366 13.47 -1.83 7.49
C HIS A 366 12.76 -0.47 7.44
N LEU A 367 12.18 -0.13 6.29
CA LEU A 367 11.38 1.08 6.15
C LEU A 367 10.10 0.97 6.98
N VAL A 368 9.43 -0.19 6.97
CA VAL A 368 8.28 -0.45 7.86
C VAL A 368 8.67 -0.25 9.33
N ALA A 369 9.78 -0.85 9.78
CA ALA A 369 10.30 -0.64 11.14
C ALA A 369 10.53 0.84 11.45
N SER A 370 11.14 1.59 10.51
CA SER A 370 11.42 3.01 10.69
C SER A 370 10.15 3.86 10.80
N VAL A 371 9.15 3.60 9.95
CA VAL A 371 7.85 4.27 10.00
C VAL A 371 7.14 3.96 11.33
N MET A 372 7.18 2.70 11.77
CA MET A 372 6.61 2.28 13.05
C MET A 372 7.32 2.99 14.23
N THR A 373 8.66 3.14 14.18
CA THR A 373 9.42 3.89 15.19
C THR A 373 9.06 5.37 15.20
N ILE A 374 8.91 6.03 14.03
CA ILE A 374 8.43 7.42 13.94
C ILE A 374 7.05 7.53 14.59
N TRP A 375 6.11 6.69 14.18
CA TRP A 375 4.71 6.78 14.63
C TRP A 375 4.57 6.46 16.12
N THR A 376 5.35 5.52 16.64
CA THR A 376 5.44 5.21 18.08
C THR A 376 5.87 6.43 18.89
N ARG A 377 6.66 7.35 18.32
CA ARG A 377 7.03 8.61 18.99
C ARG A 377 6.00 9.71 18.83
N VAL A 378 5.38 9.82 17.66
CA VAL A 378 4.42 10.90 17.37
C VAL A 378 3.06 10.63 18.01
N ARG A 379 2.60 9.36 18.02
CA ARG A 379 1.30 8.91 18.53
C ARG A 379 1.48 7.60 19.32
N PRO A 380 2.13 7.62 20.49
CA PRO A 380 2.54 6.39 21.22
C PRO A 380 1.38 5.48 21.57
N THR A 381 0.25 6.04 22.02
CA THR A 381 -0.94 5.25 22.39
C THR A 381 -1.57 4.56 21.18
N LEU A 382 -1.69 5.28 20.06
CA LEU A 382 -2.22 4.73 18.82
C LEU A 382 -1.29 3.66 18.25
N ALA A 383 0.02 3.92 18.19
CA ALA A 383 1.01 2.95 17.72
C ALA A 383 1.00 1.64 18.55
N ALA A 384 0.93 1.77 19.87
CA ALA A 384 0.83 0.62 20.76
C ALA A 384 -0.42 -0.23 20.46
N ASN A 385 -1.55 0.44 20.20
CA ASN A 385 -2.81 -0.16 19.80
C ASN A 385 -2.85 -0.64 18.34
N LEU A 386 -1.83 -0.38 17.52
CA LEU A 386 -1.81 -0.86 16.13
C LEU A 386 -0.95 -2.11 15.99
N TRP A 387 0.21 -2.16 16.65
CA TRP A 387 1.17 -3.25 16.40
C TRP A 387 1.92 -3.79 17.61
N ASN A 388 2.09 -3.06 18.72
CA ASN A 388 2.96 -3.55 19.81
C ASN A 388 2.46 -4.87 20.39
N GLU A 389 1.15 -4.97 20.68
CA GLU A 389 0.60 -6.19 21.24
C GLU A 389 0.68 -7.37 20.25
N ALA A 390 0.34 -7.12 18.98
CA ALA A 390 0.42 -8.11 17.92
C ALA A 390 1.84 -8.63 17.68
N LEU A 391 2.84 -7.76 17.73
CA LEU A 391 4.24 -8.12 17.64
C LEU A 391 4.71 -8.92 18.87
N ASN A 392 4.25 -8.55 20.07
CA ASN A 392 4.55 -9.30 21.29
C ASN A 392 3.98 -10.73 21.23
N ILE A 393 2.73 -10.90 20.78
CA ILE A 393 2.09 -12.22 20.64
C ILE A 393 2.90 -13.09 19.66
N ARG A 394 3.26 -12.54 18.49
CA ARG A 394 4.10 -13.22 17.49
C ARG A 394 5.47 -13.62 18.04
N LEU A 395 6.07 -12.77 18.88
CA LEU A 395 7.38 -13.01 19.50
C LEU A 395 7.30 -13.92 20.74
N GLY A 396 6.09 -14.24 21.23
CA GLY A 396 5.91 -14.99 22.48
C GLY A 396 6.24 -14.18 23.74
N THR A 397 6.23 -12.84 23.66
CA THR A 397 6.51 -11.91 24.75
C THR A 397 5.24 -11.17 25.18
N LYS A 398 5.33 -10.33 26.22
CA LYS A 398 4.23 -9.46 26.67
C LYS A 398 4.76 -8.13 27.16
N GLY A 399 4.09 -7.05 26.77
CA GLY A 399 4.31 -5.71 27.31
C GLY A 399 5.63 -5.05 26.91
N LEU A 400 6.36 -5.60 25.93
CA LEU A 400 7.52 -4.94 25.36
C LEU A 400 7.08 -3.81 24.45
N ASP A 401 7.79 -2.69 24.48
CA ASP A 401 7.64 -1.63 23.50
C ASP A 401 8.38 -1.97 22.18
N LEU A 402 8.16 -1.19 21.12
CA LEU A 402 8.73 -1.48 19.80
C LEU A 402 10.28 -1.60 19.83
N PRO A 403 11.04 -0.70 20.50
CA PRO A 403 12.47 -0.87 20.66
C PRO A 403 12.87 -2.19 21.33
N GLU A 404 12.21 -2.55 22.44
CA GLU A 404 12.46 -3.79 23.16
C GLU A 404 12.14 -5.03 22.30
N ILE A 405 11.04 -4.97 21.52
CA ILE A 405 10.67 -6.01 20.54
C ILE A 405 11.78 -6.18 19.51
N LEU A 406 12.28 -5.10 18.90
CA LEU A 406 13.33 -5.18 17.88
C LEU A 406 14.62 -5.80 18.44
N VAL A 407 14.98 -5.46 19.68
CA VAL A 407 16.15 -6.05 20.35
C VAL A 407 15.92 -7.54 20.70
N GLU A 408 14.71 -7.91 21.12
CA GLU A 408 14.38 -9.26 21.52
C GLU A 408 14.29 -10.22 20.31
N VAL A 409 13.76 -9.76 19.18
CA VAL A 409 13.79 -10.48 17.90
C VAL A 409 15.21 -10.92 17.54
N GLU A 410 16.16 -9.98 17.62
CA GLU A 410 17.57 -10.28 17.33
C GLU A 410 18.19 -11.24 18.35
N LYS A 411 17.85 -11.12 19.64
CA LYS A 411 18.32 -12.05 20.69
C LYS A 411 17.82 -13.48 20.43
N GLN A 412 16.62 -13.63 19.88
CA GLN A 412 16.06 -14.93 19.49
C GLN A 412 16.61 -15.46 18.15
N GLY A 413 17.51 -14.71 17.49
CA GLY A 413 18.14 -15.11 16.24
C GLY A 413 17.21 -15.01 15.02
N SER A 414 16.16 -14.20 15.12
CA SER A 414 15.21 -13.89 14.04
C SER A 414 15.44 -12.47 13.52
N SER A 415 14.80 -12.11 12.41
CA SER A 415 14.77 -10.76 11.86
C SER A 415 13.39 -10.11 12.03
N PHE A 416 13.32 -8.77 11.96
CA PHE A 416 12.04 -8.09 12.04
C PHE A 416 11.10 -8.48 10.89
N GLY A 417 11.62 -8.67 9.67
CA GLY A 417 10.84 -9.17 8.55
C GLY A 417 10.26 -10.57 8.79
N GLU A 418 11.02 -11.47 9.45
CA GLU A 418 10.51 -12.78 9.84
C GLU A 418 9.45 -12.68 10.94
N LEU A 419 9.58 -11.74 11.88
CA LEU A 419 8.55 -11.48 12.88
C LEU A 419 7.24 -11.00 12.22
N LEU A 420 7.33 -10.05 11.29
CA LEU A 420 6.17 -9.52 10.56
C LEU A 420 5.44 -10.62 9.77
N ALA A 421 6.19 -11.59 9.22
CA ALA A 421 5.67 -12.70 8.42
C ALA A 421 5.20 -13.91 9.23
N ILE A 422 5.12 -13.81 10.57
CA ILE A 422 4.45 -14.83 11.38
C ILE A 422 2.93 -14.69 11.16
N PRO A 423 2.25 -15.75 10.70
CA PRO A 423 0.82 -15.68 10.43
C PRO A 423 0.01 -15.34 11.69
N GLU A 424 -0.89 -14.36 11.56
CA GLU A 424 -1.97 -14.11 12.50
C GLU A 424 -2.79 -15.39 12.69
N GLN A 425 -3.31 -15.61 13.90
CA GLN A 425 -4.17 -16.74 14.19
C GLN A 425 -5.56 -16.23 14.54
N ASP A 426 -6.59 -16.88 14.01
CA ASP A 426 -7.99 -16.48 14.21
C ASP A 426 -8.45 -16.55 15.67
N ASP A 427 -7.72 -17.29 16.53
CA ASP A 427 -8.01 -17.41 17.95
C ASP A 427 -7.23 -16.45 18.84
N TRP A 428 -6.38 -15.60 18.26
CA TRP A 428 -5.70 -14.54 19.01
C TRP A 428 -6.70 -13.49 19.50
N VAL A 429 -6.48 -13.03 20.74
CA VAL A 429 -7.31 -12.05 21.41
C VAL A 429 -6.41 -10.98 22.00
N TYR A 430 -6.75 -9.73 21.72
CA TYR A 430 -5.99 -8.55 22.12
C TYR A 430 -6.55 -7.96 23.41
N ALA A 431 -5.85 -6.97 23.99
CA ALA A 431 -6.23 -6.34 25.25
C ALA A 431 -7.58 -5.61 25.17
N ASP A 432 -7.95 -5.11 23.98
CA ASP A 432 -9.25 -4.51 23.68
C ASP A 432 -10.34 -5.54 23.32
N GLY A 433 -9.97 -6.82 23.25
CA GLY A 433 -10.86 -7.96 23.11
C GLY A 433 -10.70 -8.68 21.76
N LYS A 434 -11.77 -9.36 21.34
CA LYS A 434 -11.85 -9.89 19.98
C LYS A 434 -12.03 -8.73 19.02
N SER A 435 -11.33 -8.76 17.90
CA SER A 435 -11.45 -7.83 16.80
C SER A 435 -11.28 -8.59 15.49
N ALA A 436 -11.78 -8.04 14.39
CA ALA A 436 -11.62 -8.64 13.08
C ALA A 436 -11.59 -7.53 12.02
N SER A 437 -10.73 -7.67 11.02
CA SER A 437 -10.73 -6.79 9.85
C SER A 437 -12.00 -7.04 9.01
N CYS A 438 -12.31 -6.15 8.07
CA CYS A 438 -13.52 -6.23 7.23
C CYS A 438 -13.72 -7.62 6.59
N VAL A 439 -12.65 -8.21 6.06
CA VAL A 439 -12.71 -9.49 5.37
C VAL A 439 -12.60 -10.68 6.32
N ALA A 440 -11.73 -10.60 7.34
CA ALA A 440 -11.59 -11.65 8.35
C ALA A 440 -12.92 -11.90 9.07
N PHE A 441 -13.65 -10.84 9.42
CA PHE A 441 -14.98 -10.93 10.02
C PHE A 441 -15.95 -11.80 9.19
N ILE A 442 -15.98 -11.59 7.87
CA ILE A 442 -16.89 -12.33 6.98
C ILE A 442 -16.44 -13.78 6.82
N LEU A 443 -15.13 -14.01 6.69
CA LEU A 443 -14.60 -15.35 6.50
C LEU A 443 -14.64 -16.19 7.77
N GLU A 444 -14.49 -15.59 8.95
CA GLU A 444 -14.74 -16.24 10.24
C GLU A 444 -16.21 -16.63 10.37
N MET A 445 -17.13 -15.73 9.98
CA MET A 445 -18.55 -16.07 9.88
C MET A 445 -18.79 -17.26 8.93
N TYR A 446 -18.11 -17.30 7.78
CA TYR A 446 -18.19 -18.45 6.87
C TYR A 446 -17.63 -19.74 7.47
N LYS A 447 -16.57 -19.66 8.30
CA LYS A 447 -16.05 -20.81 9.05
C LYS A 447 -17.10 -21.33 10.04
N GLU A 448 -17.69 -20.46 10.83
CA GLU A 448 -18.76 -20.81 11.80
C GLU A 448 -20.02 -21.33 11.10
N ALA A 449 -20.35 -20.76 9.93
CA ALA A 449 -21.45 -21.22 9.09
C ALA A 449 -21.16 -22.55 8.36
N GLY A 450 -19.94 -23.11 8.51
CA GLY A 450 -19.57 -24.43 7.99
C GLY A 450 -19.06 -24.46 6.55
N LEU A 451 -18.83 -23.32 5.90
CA LEU A 451 -18.42 -23.28 4.48
C LEU A 451 -17.00 -23.80 4.24
N PHE A 452 -16.11 -23.65 5.23
CA PHE A 452 -14.72 -24.15 5.17
C PHE A 452 -14.62 -25.65 5.46
N GLY A 453 -15.69 -26.27 5.97
CA GLY A 453 -15.77 -27.70 6.24
C GLY A 453 -14.58 -28.23 7.05
N PRO A 454 -13.99 -29.39 6.67
CA PRO A 454 -12.86 -29.97 7.39
C PRO A 454 -11.57 -29.15 7.39
N LEU A 455 -11.47 -28.11 6.53
CA LEU A 455 -10.28 -27.27 6.43
C LEU A 455 -10.33 -26.06 7.38
N ALA A 456 -11.46 -25.81 8.04
CA ALA A 456 -11.65 -24.63 8.89
C ALA A 456 -10.55 -24.47 9.95
N SER A 457 -10.08 -25.55 10.57
CA SER A 457 -9.02 -25.49 11.60
C SER A 457 -7.59 -25.36 11.05
N SER A 458 -7.42 -25.43 9.73
CA SER A 458 -6.10 -25.38 9.06
C SER A 458 -5.91 -24.13 8.19
N ILE A 459 -6.82 -23.17 8.28
CA ILE A 459 -6.81 -21.93 7.52
C ILE A 459 -7.05 -20.80 8.52
N GLN A 460 -6.12 -19.85 8.58
CA GLN A 460 -6.25 -18.61 9.34
C GLN A 460 -6.81 -17.54 8.41
N VAL A 461 -8.09 -17.20 8.56
CA VAL A 461 -8.73 -16.21 7.69
C VAL A 461 -8.39 -14.76 8.06
N THR A 462 -7.78 -14.58 9.23
CA THR A 462 -7.14 -13.33 9.64
C THR A 462 -5.97 -12.92 8.74
N GLU A 463 -5.37 -13.86 8.01
CA GLU A 463 -4.32 -13.62 7.01
C GLU A 463 -4.86 -13.22 5.63
N PHE A 464 -6.18 -13.26 5.41
CA PHE A 464 -6.72 -13.02 4.07
C PHE A 464 -6.80 -11.54 3.78
N THR A 465 -6.33 -11.15 2.59
CA THR A 465 -6.70 -9.88 1.98
C THR A 465 -8.09 -9.97 1.35
N ILE A 466 -8.64 -8.82 0.95
CA ILE A 466 -9.92 -8.78 0.21
C ILE A 466 -9.80 -9.51 -1.13
N LYS A 467 -8.62 -9.47 -1.77
CA LYS A 467 -8.34 -10.24 -2.98
C LYS A 467 -8.46 -11.73 -2.77
N ASP A 468 -7.91 -12.22 -1.67
CA ASP A 468 -7.96 -13.64 -1.34
C ASP A 468 -9.40 -14.09 -1.12
N ALA A 469 -10.22 -13.27 -0.46
CA ALA A 469 -11.62 -13.57 -0.23
C ALA A 469 -12.44 -13.66 -1.52
N TYR A 470 -12.43 -12.62 -2.38
CA TYR A 470 -13.22 -12.67 -3.61
C TYR A 470 -12.68 -13.69 -4.63
N SER A 471 -11.43 -14.14 -4.47
CA SER A 471 -10.82 -15.17 -5.31
C SER A 471 -11.20 -16.59 -4.89
N LEU A 472 -11.71 -16.79 -3.67
CA LEU A 472 -12.26 -18.08 -3.24
C LEU A 472 -13.33 -18.56 -4.21
N ASN A 473 -13.32 -19.85 -4.55
CA ASN A 473 -14.31 -20.52 -5.38
C ASN A 473 -15.64 -20.72 -4.63
N PHE A 474 -16.15 -19.64 -4.03
CA PHE A 474 -17.30 -19.59 -3.15
C PHE A 474 -18.56 -19.04 -3.83
N TYR A 475 -18.37 -18.32 -4.93
CA TYR A 475 -19.38 -17.45 -5.50
C TYR A 475 -20.01 -18.06 -6.76
N GLU A 476 -21.05 -17.43 -7.27
CA GLU A 476 -21.70 -17.85 -8.50
C GLU A 476 -20.74 -17.74 -9.70
N ASN A 477 -20.66 -18.80 -10.50
CA ASN A 477 -19.82 -18.86 -11.71
C ASN A 477 -20.66 -19.01 -13.00
N ASN A 478 -21.97 -19.21 -12.87
CA ASN A 478 -22.90 -19.27 -13.96
C ASN A 478 -23.70 -17.97 -14.07
N SER A 479 -23.33 -17.15 -15.07
CA SER A 479 -24.02 -15.89 -15.39
C SER A 479 -25.54 -16.02 -15.59
N SER A 480 -26.06 -17.20 -15.95
CA SER A 480 -27.52 -17.39 -16.09
C SER A 480 -28.27 -17.48 -14.76
N ARG A 481 -27.56 -17.68 -13.65
CA ARG A 481 -28.11 -17.75 -12.28
C ARG A 481 -27.94 -16.44 -11.52
N LEU A 482 -27.16 -15.50 -12.03
CA LEU A 482 -27.08 -14.16 -11.47
C LEU A 482 -28.47 -13.49 -11.51
N PRO A 483 -28.77 -12.61 -10.53
CA PRO A 483 -30.04 -11.89 -10.51
C PRO A 483 -30.30 -11.15 -11.83
N LYS A 484 -31.58 -11.02 -12.21
CA LYS A 484 -31.92 -10.38 -13.50
C LYS A 484 -31.46 -8.94 -13.61
N TRP A 485 -31.33 -8.25 -12.47
CA TRP A 485 -30.84 -6.89 -12.37
C TRP A 485 -29.30 -6.78 -12.41
N CYS A 486 -28.55 -7.88 -12.30
CA CYS A 486 -27.10 -7.92 -12.08
C CYS A 486 -26.26 -7.03 -13.01
N HIS A 487 -26.60 -7.02 -14.29
CA HIS A 487 -25.92 -6.19 -15.30
C HIS A 487 -26.70 -4.92 -15.67
N GLY A 488 -27.87 -4.70 -15.06
CA GLY A 488 -28.71 -3.52 -15.26
C GLY A 488 -28.81 -3.11 -16.73
N ARG A 489 -28.25 -1.94 -17.06
CA ARG A 489 -28.11 -1.41 -18.42
C ARG A 489 -26.65 -1.30 -18.88
N ASP A 490 -25.72 -1.88 -18.13
CA ASP A 490 -24.29 -1.91 -18.46
C ASP A 490 -24.09 -2.77 -19.71
N ASP A 491 -23.29 -2.27 -20.65
CA ASP A 491 -22.96 -2.97 -21.89
C ASP A 491 -21.87 -4.03 -21.66
N VAL A 492 -21.08 -3.88 -20.60
CA VAL A 492 -20.06 -4.85 -20.20
C VAL A 492 -20.62 -5.81 -19.15
N LYS A 493 -20.60 -7.11 -19.48
CA LYS A 493 -21.04 -8.18 -18.58
C LYS A 493 -19.88 -8.73 -17.77
N LEU A 494 -19.85 -8.38 -16.49
CA LEU A 494 -18.93 -8.95 -15.50
C LEU A 494 -19.42 -10.33 -15.02
N PRO A 495 -18.56 -11.19 -14.43
CA PRO A 495 -19.01 -12.46 -13.86
C PRO A 495 -19.78 -12.32 -12.53
N TYR A 496 -19.89 -11.09 -12.01
CA TYR A 496 -20.60 -10.69 -10.79
C TYR A 496 -21.40 -9.40 -11.06
N CYS A 497 -22.11 -8.89 -10.06
CA CYS A 497 -23.01 -7.74 -10.21
C CYS A 497 -22.39 -6.48 -9.62
N GLN A 498 -22.08 -5.48 -10.44
CA GLN A 498 -21.67 -4.17 -9.91
C GLN A 498 -22.91 -3.27 -9.72
N ILE A 499 -23.33 -3.10 -8.46
CA ILE A 499 -24.58 -2.42 -8.10
C ILE A 499 -24.42 -0.91 -7.88
N LEU A 500 -23.19 -0.46 -7.65
CA LEU A 500 -22.86 0.96 -7.47
C LEU A 500 -21.48 1.30 -8.04
N GLY A 501 -21.35 2.53 -8.52
CA GLY A 501 -20.07 3.21 -8.69
C GLY A 501 -19.78 3.61 -10.13
N LYS A 502 -19.02 4.70 -10.25
CA LYS A 502 -18.63 5.36 -11.50
C LYS A 502 -17.66 4.52 -12.34
N TYR A 503 -16.71 3.85 -11.69
CA TYR A 503 -15.65 3.06 -12.32
C TYR A 503 -15.96 1.58 -12.27
N ARG A 504 -15.55 0.85 -13.30
CA ARG A 504 -15.69 -0.60 -13.36
C ARG A 504 -14.79 -1.27 -12.33
N MET A 505 -15.37 -2.12 -11.49
CA MET A 505 -14.60 -2.91 -10.53
C MET A 505 -14.10 -4.18 -11.21
N ASP A 506 -12.79 -4.29 -11.41
CA ASP A 506 -12.11 -5.49 -11.91
C ASP A 506 -11.62 -6.36 -10.75
N LEU A 507 -12.38 -7.40 -10.40
CA LEU A 507 -12.03 -8.33 -9.33
C LEU A 507 -11.16 -9.46 -9.91
N GLN A 508 -9.88 -9.19 -10.07
CA GLN A 508 -8.94 -10.10 -10.72
C GLN A 508 -8.78 -11.43 -9.97
N GLY A 509 -9.04 -12.54 -10.66
CA GLY A 509 -9.01 -13.86 -10.04
C GLY A 509 -10.29 -14.22 -9.30
N TYR A 510 -11.37 -13.44 -9.49
CA TYR A 510 -12.71 -13.74 -8.98
C TYR A 510 -13.04 -15.23 -9.12
N ASN A 511 -13.42 -15.83 -8.00
CA ASN A 511 -14.02 -17.15 -7.94
C ASN A 511 -13.19 -18.26 -8.62
N SER A 512 -11.88 -18.30 -8.35
CA SER A 512 -10.93 -19.14 -9.08
C SER A 512 -10.09 -20.09 -8.22
N ILE A 513 -10.09 -19.94 -6.90
CA ILE A 513 -9.20 -20.66 -5.98
C ILE A 513 -10.01 -21.57 -5.05
N ASP A 514 -9.77 -22.88 -5.14
CA ASP A 514 -10.30 -23.84 -4.18
C ASP A 514 -9.55 -23.74 -2.84
N LEU A 515 -10.22 -24.07 -1.74
CA LEU A 515 -9.59 -24.10 -0.40
C LEU A 515 -8.49 -25.16 -0.31
N TYR A 516 -7.40 -24.80 0.37
CA TYR A 516 -6.34 -25.73 0.80
C TYR A 516 -5.77 -25.29 2.14
N LYS A 517 -5.08 -26.21 2.80
CA LYS A 517 -4.46 -25.98 4.11
C LYS A 517 -3.40 -24.89 4.03
N HIS A 518 -3.32 -24.04 5.04
CA HIS A 518 -2.32 -22.99 5.17
C HIS A 518 -2.28 -21.99 4.01
N MET A 519 -3.43 -21.76 3.37
CA MET A 519 -3.52 -20.80 2.27
C MET A 519 -3.38 -19.36 2.78
N ASN A 520 -2.67 -18.53 2.00
CA ASN A 520 -2.37 -17.12 2.33
C ASN A 520 -1.45 -16.93 3.53
N GLU A 521 -0.68 -17.95 3.94
CA GLU A 521 0.30 -17.76 5.02
C GLU A 521 1.70 -17.41 4.47
N LYS A 522 1.92 -17.61 3.15
CA LYS A 522 3.23 -17.45 2.48
C LYS A 522 3.11 -16.89 1.05
N CYS A 523 2.08 -16.12 0.75
CA CYS A 523 1.84 -15.59 -0.60
C CYS A 523 2.53 -14.25 -0.85
N PRO A 524 3.43 -14.16 -1.86
CA PRO A 524 3.90 -12.86 -2.32
C PRO A 524 2.78 -12.08 -3.02
N SER A 525 2.87 -10.75 -2.98
CA SER A 525 1.89 -9.80 -3.53
C SER A 525 2.53 -8.62 -4.28
N LEU A 526 3.66 -8.82 -4.96
CA LEU A 526 4.33 -7.74 -5.68
C LEU A 526 3.59 -7.27 -6.95
N PRO A 527 3.45 -5.94 -7.16
CA PRO A 527 2.99 -5.38 -8.42
C PRO A 527 3.98 -5.60 -9.58
N THR A 528 3.56 -5.47 -10.84
CA THR A 528 2.17 -5.23 -11.30
C THR A 528 1.37 -6.51 -11.52
N GLU A 529 2.05 -7.66 -11.60
CA GLU A 529 1.43 -8.95 -11.91
C GLU A 529 0.69 -9.56 -10.72
N TYR A 530 1.08 -9.23 -9.49
CA TYR A 530 0.55 -9.83 -8.26
C TYR A 530 0.53 -11.36 -8.35
N PHE A 531 1.64 -11.92 -8.84
CA PHE A 531 1.77 -13.34 -9.11
C PHE A 531 1.59 -14.14 -7.82
N ARG A 532 0.62 -15.04 -7.83
CA ARG A 532 0.33 -15.97 -6.74
C ARG A 532 0.91 -17.36 -7.06
N PRO A 533 1.97 -17.82 -6.37
CA PRO A 533 2.46 -19.19 -6.49
C PRO A 533 1.38 -20.21 -6.13
N LYS A 534 1.48 -21.40 -6.72
CA LYS A 534 0.56 -22.49 -6.39
C LYS A 534 0.76 -22.93 -4.94
N ASN A 535 -0.33 -22.99 -4.18
CA ASN A 535 -0.36 -23.41 -2.78
C ASN A 535 0.51 -22.56 -1.84
N CYS A 536 0.62 -21.26 -2.12
CA CYS A 536 0.93 -20.29 -1.07
C CYS A 536 -0.36 -19.99 -0.29
#